data_AF-A0A2N5YYF4-F1
#
_entry.id   AF-A0A2N5YYF4-F1
#
_cell.length_a   1.000
_cell.length_b   1.000
_cell.length_c   1.000
_cell.angle_alpha   90.00
_cell.angle_beta   90.00
_cell.angle_gamma   90.00
#
_symmetry.space_group_name_H-M   'P 1'
#
loop_
_entity.id
_entity.type
_entity.pdbx_description
1 polymer ?
#
loop_
_entity_poly.entity_id
_entity_poly.type
_entity_poly.pdbx_seq_one_letter_code
_entity_poly.pdbx_strand_id
1 'polypeptide(L)'
;MQNKILFIDTETGGLDPQKYSLLSVCLVVWENNQITKTKEILINDGVLYVTDEALSINNINIEEHKKLAIPSIDAILEIKQFVKETFFHKEKITLAGHNVQFDLNFLKQLFYKHDESFHSIFSHRIIDTSSILYYLFLS
;
A
#
# COMPACT_ATOMS: atom_id res chain seq x y z
N MET A 1 0.56 25.49 -4.75
CA MET A 1 -0.05 24.28 -4.17
C MET A 1 1.08 23.31 -3.91
N GLN A 2 1.30 22.90 -2.65
CA GLN A 2 2.30 21.87 -2.35
C GLN A 2 1.74 20.52 -2.84
N ASN A 3 2.33 19.98 -3.91
CA ASN A 3 1.91 18.71 -4.48
C ASN A 3 2.50 17.56 -3.66
N LYS A 4 1.84 17.21 -2.55
CA LYS A 4 2.13 15.96 -1.84
C LYS A 4 1.56 14.77 -2.59
N ILE A 5 2.39 13.75 -2.79
CA ILE A 5 2.04 12.46 -3.39
C ILE A 5 2.27 11.38 -2.33
N LEU A 6 1.35 10.43 -2.22
CA LEU A 6 1.51 9.26 -1.38
C LEU A 6 1.94 8.08 -2.25
N PHE A 7 3.18 7.68 -2.12
CA PHE A 7 3.68 6.44 -2.70
C PHE A 7 3.26 5.26 -1.84
N ILE A 8 2.88 4.17 -2.51
CA ILE A 8 2.57 2.89 -1.87
C ILE A 8 3.34 1.77 -2.55
N ASP A 9 3.60 0.74 -1.76
CA ASP A 9 4.20 -0.51 -2.18
C ASP A 9 3.73 -1.60 -1.20
N THR A 10 3.53 -2.82 -1.68
CA THR A 10 2.95 -3.91 -0.89
C THR A 10 3.75 -5.19 -1.01
N GLU A 11 3.93 -5.86 0.12
CA GLU A 11 4.37 -7.24 0.15
C GLU A 11 3.18 -8.17 0.32
N THR A 12 3.13 -9.24 -0.47
CA THR A 12 1.95 -10.09 -0.60
C THR A 12 2.33 -11.58 -0.57
N GLY A 13 1.36 -12.42 -0.25
CA GLY A 13 1.52 -13.88 -0.26
C GLY A 13 1.45 -14.52 -1.65
N GLY A 14 1.17 -13.75 -2.69
CA GLY A 14 0.96 -14.22 -4.06
C GLY A 14 0.30 -13.14 -4.91
N LEU A 15 -0.11 -13.48 -6.13
CA LEU A 15 -0.51 -12.45 -7.11
C LEU A 15 -2.00 -12.07 -7.08
N ASP A 16 -2.85 -12.95 -6.54
CA ASP A 16 -4.31 -12.73 -6.49
C ASP A 16 -4.74 -12.14 -5.13
N PRO A 17 -5.22 -10.89 -5.08
CA PRO A 17 -5.64 -10.23 -3.84
C PRO A 17 -6.86 -10.87 -3.17
N GLN A 18 -7.72 -11.58 -3.91
CA GLN A 18 -8.87 -12.27 -3.35
C GLN A 18 -8.47 -13.56 -2.61
N LYS A 19 -7.32 -14.14 -2.99
CA LYS A 19 -6.85 -15.44 -2.49
C LYS A 19 -5.72 -15.31 -1.47
N TYR A 20 -4.77 -14.42 -1.71
CA TYR A 20 -3.53 -14.34 -0.93
C TYR A 20 -3.55 -13.19 0.06
N SER A 21 -2.78 -13.34 1.14
CA SER A 21 -2.68 -12.33 2.19
C SER A 21 -1.89 -11.11 1.71
N LEU A 22 -2.37 -9.92 2.05
CA LEU A 22 -1.53 -8.72 2.11
C LEU A 22 -0.66 -8.85 3.37
N LEU A 23 0.66 -8.88 3.21
CA LEU A 23 1.61 -9.05 4.31
C LEU A 23 2.04 -7.70 4.84
N SER A 24 2.35 -6.73 3.98
CA SER A 24 2.64 -5.37 4.42
C SER A 24 2.18 -4.32 3.41
N VAL A 25 2.03 -3.09 3.90
CA VAL A 25 1.91 -1.91 3.05
C VAL A 25 2.87 -0.84 3.53
N CYS A 26 3.70 -0.34 2.62
CA CYS A 26 4.56 0.81 2.85
C CYS A 26 3.87 2.08 2.32
N LEU A 27 3.95 3.14 3.10
CA LEU A 27 3.38 4.46 2.82
C LEU A 27 4.52 5.49 2.84
N VAL A 28 4.78 6.14 1.72
CA VAL A 28 5.87 7.11 1.58
C VAL A 28 5.33 8.43 1.07
N VAL A 29 5.56 9.50 1.82
CA VAL A 29 5.08 10.84 1.47
C VAL A 29 6.19 11.58 0.76
N TRP A 30 5.95 11.90 -0.49
CA TRP A 30 6.85 12.70 -1.31
C TRP A 30 6.31 14.12 -1.45
N GLU A 31 7.16 15.10 -1.14
CA GLU A 31 6.84 16.52 -1.18
C GLU A 31 8.10 17.33 -1.49
N ASN A 32 8.01 18.25 -2.46
CA ASN A 32 9.10 19.15 -2.84
C ASN A 32 10.45 18.42 -3.08
N ASN A 33 10.41 17.34 -3.86
CA ASN A 33 11.57 16.49 -4.18
C ASN A 33 12.22 15.80 -2.96
N GLN A 34 11.50 15.66 -1.85
CA GLN A 34 11.98 14.99 -0.66
C GLN A 34 10.96 14.00 -0.10
N ILE A 35 11.45 12.95 0.55
CA ILE A 35 10.63 12.07 1.38
C ILE A 35 10.48 12.76 2.74
N THR A 36 9.24 13.08 3.12
CA THR A 36 8.97 13.81 4.38
C THR A 36 8.45 12.92 5.48
N LYS A 37 7.80 11.79 5.13
CA LYS A 37 7.33 10.78 6.08
C LYS A 37 7.31 9.40 5.44
N THR A 38 7.53 8.38 6.25
CA THR A 38 7.40 6.97 5.86
C THR A 38 6.65 6.21 6.95
N LYS A 39 5.92 5.18 6.57
CA LYS A 39 5.31 4.23 7.50
C LYS A 39 5.17 2.88 6.83
N GLU A 40 5.64 1.83 7.47
CA GLU A 40 5.36 0.45 7.08
C GLU A 40 4.37 -0.16 8.07
N ILE A 41 3.38 -0.89 7.55
CA ILE A 41 2.36 -1.56 8.35
C ILE A 41 2.38 -3.03 7.98
N LEU A 42 2.73 -3.88 8.94
CA LEU A 42 2.72 -5.33 8.80
C LEU A 42 1.33 -5.86 9.19
N ILE A 43 0.76 -6.75 8.39
CA ILE A 43 -0.64 -7.18 8.49
C ILE A 43 -0.72 -8.69 8.67
N ASN A 44 -1.57 -9.13 9.61
CA ASN A 44 -1.84 -10.53 9.90
C ASN A 44 -3.21 -10.74 10.55
N ASP A 45 -4.10 -11.47 9.86
CA ASP A 45 -5.44 -11.88 10.36
C ASP A 45 -5.46 -13.28 10.98
N GLY A 46 -4.30 -13.78 11.43
CA GLY A 46 -4.11 -15.11 12.00
C GLY A 46 -3.54 -16.10 11.00
N VAL A 47 -4.33 -16.52 10.01
CA VAL A 47 -3.87 -17.43 8.94
C VAL A 47 -3.43 -16.62 7.73
N LEU A 48 -2.14 -16.73 7.38
CA LEU A 48 -1.55 -16.10 6.21
C LEU A 48 -1.57 -17.06 5.02
N TYR A 49 -2.27 -16.68 3.96
CA TYR A 49 -2.31 -17.41 2.69
C TYR A 49 -1.16 -16.91 1.82
N VAL A 50 -0.12 -17.74 1.73
CA VAL A 50 1.13 -17.43 1.03
C VAL A 50 1.56 -18.59 0.13
N THR A 51 2.39 -18.28 -0.86
CA THR A 51 3.07 -19.25 -1.72
C THR A 51 4.56 -19.22 -1.44
N ASP A 52 5.25 -20.36 -1.62
CA ASP A 52 6.70 -20.43 -1.45
C ASP A 52 7.43 -19.49 -2.43
N GLU A 53 6.89 -19.32 -3.64
CA GLU A 53 7.41 -18.38 -4.64
C GLU A 53 7.37 -16.94 -4.12
N ALA A 54 6.23 -16.47 -3.62
CA ALA A 54 6.12 -15.12 -3.07
C ALA A 54 7.08 -14.89 -1.90
N LEU A 55 7.18 -15.87 -0.98
CA LEU A 55 8.12 -15.79 0.14
C LEU A 55 9.58 -15.79 -0.29
N SER A 56 9.92 -16.50 -1.38
CA SER A 56 11.27 -16.50 -1.93
C SER A 56 11.64 -15.16 -2.58
N ILE A 57 10.65 -14.43 -3.11
CA ILE A 57 10.86 -13.13 -3.76
C ILE A 57 11.02 -12.04 -2.69
N ASN A 58 10.10 -11.96 -1.74
CA ASN A 58 10.11 -10.90 -0.73
C ASN A 58 10.99 -11.19 0.49
N ASN A 59 11.45 -12.43 0.66
CA ASN A 59 12.31 -12.87 1.77
C ASN A 59 11.71 -12.66 3.17
N ILE A 60 10.37 -12.67 3.29
CA ILE A 60 9.69 -12.49 4.58
C ILE A 60 9.80 -13.77 5.41
N ASN A 61 10.30 -13.63 6.65
CA ASN A 61 10.19 -14.66 7.67
C ASN A 61 8.80 -14.58 8.33
N ILE A 62 7.91 -15.52 7.99
CA ILE A 62 6.52 -15.53 8.47
C ILE A 62 6.42 -15.61 10.00
N GLU A 63 7.32 -16.32 10.67
CA GLU A 63 7.26 -16.46 12.13
C GLU A 63 7.71 -15.19 12.85
N GLU A 64 8.57 -14.38 12.24
CA GLU A 64 8.90 -13.04 12.73
C GLU A 64 7.81 -12.03 12.37
N HIS A 65 7.31 -12.10 11.14
CA HIS A 65 6.22 -11.26 10.65
C HIS A 65 5.02 -11.29 11.58
N LYS A 66 4.55 -12.49 11.95
CA LYS A 66 3.40 -12.67 12.83
C LYS A 66 3.56 -12.04 14.21
N LYS A 67 4.79 -11.81 14.70
CA LYS A 67 5.05 -11.20 16.01
C LYS A 67 4.86 -9.68 16.01
N LEU A 68 5.06 -9.06 14.85
CA LEU A 68 5.03 -7.60 14.68
C LEU A 68 3.77 -7.13 13.96
N ALA A 69 3.19 -8.00 13.14
CA ALA A 69 2.02 -7.70 12.33
C ALA A 69 0.76 -7.51 13.18
N ILE A 70 -0.08 -6.57 12.73
CA ILE A 70 -1.34 -6.21 13.37
C ILE A 70 -2.53 -6.74 12.54
N PRO A 71 -3.72 -6.89 13.15
CA PRO A 71 -4.95 -7.20 12.43
C PRO A 71 -5.23 -6.21 11.30
N SER A 72 -5.84 -6.69 10.22
CA SER A 72 -6.18 -5.87 9.04
C SER A 72 -7.06 -4.65 9.35
N ILE A 73 -7.98 -4.76 10.30
CA ILE A 73 -8.80 -3.61 10.73
C ILE A 73 -7.94 -2.52 11.37
N ASP A 74 -6.97 -2.89 12.20
CA ASP A 74 -6.05 -1.95 12.84
C ASP A 74 -5.12 -1.32 11.80
N ALA A 75 -4.71 -2.09 10.79
CA ALA A 75 -3.98 -1.55 9.65
C ALA A 75 -4.77 -0.47 8.89
N ILE A 76 -6.08 -0.66 8.67
CA ILE A 76 -6.94 0.37 8.05
C ILE A 76 -6.99 1.63 8.92
N LEU A 77 -7.12 1.49 10.24
CA LEU A 77 -7.11 2.61 11.17
C LEU A 77 -5.77 3.36 11.13
N GLU A 78 -4.66 2.64 11.10
CA GLU A 78 -3.31 3.20 11.00
C GLU A 78 -3.07 3.94 9.68
N ILE A 79 -3.57 3.41 8.56
CA ILE A 79 -3.53 4.08 7.25
C ILE A 79 -4.33 5.38 7.30
N LYS A 80 -5.57 5.33 7.80
CA LYS A 80 -6.46 6.50 7.94
C LYS A 80 -5.83 7.58 8.81
N GLN A 81 -5.22 7.19 9.93
CA GLN A 81 -4.53 8.11 10.83
C GLN A 81 -3.34 8.76 10.14
N PHE A 82 -2.45 7.97 9.53
CA PHE A 82 -1.27 8.48 8.82
C PHE A 82 -1.64 9.48 7.72
N VAL A 83 -2.69 9.15 6.95
CA VAL A 83 -3.27 10.01 5.92
C VAL A 83 -3.78 11.32 6.51
N LYS A 84 -4.63 11.25 7.55
CA LYS A 84 -5.26 12.41 8.19
C LYS A 84 -4.22 13.39 8.74
N GLU A 85 -3.16 12.87 9.36
CA GLU A 85 -2.07 13.67 9.93
C GLU A 85 -1.16 14.30 8.88
N THR A 86 -1.15 13.79 7.65
CA THR A 86 -0.17 14.20 6.62
C THR A 86 -0.77 15.05 5.51
N PHE A 87 -2.02 14.78 5.14
CA PHE A 87 -2.73 15.41 4.03
C PHE A 87 -3.91 16.26 4.52
N PHE A 88 -3.69 17.00 5.61
CA PHE A 88 -4.69 17.88 6.21
C PHE A 88 -5.35 18.79 5.14
N HIS A 89 -6.68 18.88 5.17
CA HIS A 89 -7.52 19.62 4.20
C HIS A 89 -7.54 19.12 2.74
N LYS A 90 -6.89 18.01 2.40
CA LYS A 90 -7.00 17.42 1.06
C LYS A 90 -8.22 16.50 0.99
N GLU A 91 -9.12 16.74 0.03
CA GLU A 91 -10.34 15.93 -0.13
C GLU A 91 -10.04 14.47 -0.48
N LYS A 92 -9.12 14.24 -1.43
CA LYS A 92 -8.70 12.90 -1.86
C LYS A 92 -7.22 12.85 -2.18
N ILE A 93 -6.55 11.78 -1.76
CA ILE A 93 -5.10 11.61 -1.93
C ILE A 93 -4.78 10.89 -3.24
N THR A 94 -3.90 11.50 -4.03
CA THR A 94 -3.30 10.85 -5.21
C THR A 94 -2.27 9.82 -4.75
N LEU A 95 -2.46 8.58 -5.17
CA LEU A 95 -1.53 7.49 -4.93
C LEU A 95 -0.54 7.36 -6.10
N ALA A 96 0.65 6.89 -5.78
CA ALA A 96 1.70 6.59 -6.74
C ALA A 96 2.44 5.30 -6.38
N GLY A 97 3.11 4.69 -7.35
CA GLY A 97 3.91 3.49 -7.15
C GLY A 97 4.52 3.01 -8.47
N HIS A 98 5.13 1.83 -8.47
CA HIS A 98 5.68 1.21 -9.68
C HIS A 98 4.84 0.01 -10.06
N ASN A 99 4.23 -0.01 -11.26
CA ASN A 99 3.21 -1.01 -11.59
C ASN A 99 2.09 -1.06 -10.52
N VAL A 100 1.70 0.14 -10.06
CA VAL A 100 0.96 0.39 -8.82
C VAL A 100 -0.44 -0.24 -8.80
N GLN A 101 -0.95 -0.63 -9.96
CA GLN A 101 -2.25 -1.31 -10.03
C GLN A 101 -2.26 -2.62 -9.23
N PHE A 102 -1.11 -3.31 -9.13
CA PHE A 102 -0.95 -4.49 -8.30
C PHE A 102 -1.23 -4.17 -6.82
N ASP A 103 -0.49 -3.20 -6.26
CA ASP A 103 -0.62 -2.76 -4.87
C ASP A 103 -2.03 -2.26 -4.54
N LEU A 104 -2.60 -1.48 -5.46
CA LEU A 104 -3.95 -0.94 -5.32
C LEU A 104 -5.00 -2.04 -5.24
N ASN A 105 -4.82 -3.17 -5.92
CA ASN A 105 -5.79 -4.25 -5.88
C ASN A 105 -5.79 -4.93 -4.50
N PHE A 106 -4.62 -5.16 -3.91
CA PHE A 106 -4.52 -5.66 -2.53
C PHE A 106 -5.08 -4.67 -1.52
N LEU A 107 -4.72 -3.39 -1.64
CA LEU A 107 -5.19 -2.35 -0.73
C LEU A 107 -6.71 -2.15 -0.84
N LYS A 108 -7.29 -2.20 -2.03
CA LYS A 108 -8.76 -2.15 -2.20
C LYS A 108 -9.43 -3.37 -1.58
N GLN A 109 -8.85 -4.57 -1.75
CA GLN A 109 -9.40 -5.77 -1.13
C GLN A 109 -9.36 -5.70 0.40
N LEU A 110 -8.29 -5.14 0.98
CA LEU A 110 -8.20 -4.88 2.42
C LEU A 110 -9.39 -4.05 2.91
N PHE A 111 -9.65 -2.92 2.26
CA PHE A 111 -10.78 -2.04 2.60
C PHE A 111 -12.13 -2.72 2.38
N TYR A 112 -12.29 -3.43 1.26
CA TYR A 112 -13.53 -4.14 0.93
C TYR A 112 -13.89 -5.20 1.97
N LYS A 113 -12.92 -5.96 2.48
CA LYS A 113 -13.14 -7.01 3.51
C LYS A 113 -13.72 -6.47 4.83
N HIS A 114 -13.57 -5.17 5.11
CA HIS A 114 -14.03 -4.52 6.34
C HIS A 114 -15.18 -3.54 6.10
N ASP A 115 -15.84 -3.61 4.94
CA ASP A 115 -16.91 -2.68 4.54
C ASP A 115 -16.47 -1.20 4.56
N GLU A 116 -15.17 -0.95 4.34
CA GLU A 116 -14.56 0.37 4.39
C GLU A 116 -14.40 0.99 3.00
N SER A 117 -14.68 2.28 2.87
CA SER A 117 -14.64 2.96 1.57
C SER A 117 -13.24 3.46 1.21
N PHE A 118 -12.54 2.73 0.33
CA PHE A 118 -11.26 3.17 -0.24
C PHE A 118 -11.34 4.55 -0.91
N HIS A 119 -12.42 4.78 -1.66
CA HIS A 119 -12.62 6.00 -2.48
C HIS A 119 -13.04 7.22 -1.66
N SER A 120 -13.35 7.05 -0.37
CA SER A 120 -13.55 8.18 0.54
C SER A 120 -12.23 8.87 0.91
N ILE A 121 -11.10 8.17 0.78
CA ILE A 121 -9.77 8.66 1.16
C ILE A 121 -8.91 8.92 -0.08
N PHE A 122 -8.91 7.98 -1.02
CA PHE A 122 -8.00 7.99 -2.15
C PHE A 122 -8.69 8.44 -3.44
N SER A 123 -7.92 9.17 -4.25
CA SER A 123 -8.34 9.66 -5.55
C SER A 123 -8.39 8.53 -6.58
N HIS A 124 -9.24 8.67 -7.60
CA HIS A 124 -9.21 7.81 -8.77
C HIS A 124 -7.98 8.07 -9.65
N ARG A 125 -7.31 9.21 -9.48
CA ARG A 125 -6.08 9.54 -10.21
C ARG A 125 -4.90 8.86 -9.53
N ILE A 126 -4.15 8.12 -10.34
CA ILE A 126 -3.01 7.31 -9.92
C ILE A 126 -1.81 7.67 -10.79
N ILE A 127 -0.62 7.69 -10.19
CA ILE A 127 0.64 7.92 -10.87
C ILE A 127 1.41 6.60 -10.92
N ASP A 128 1.55 6.01 -12.11
CA ASP A 128 2.36 4.82 -12.31
C ASP A 128 3.74 5.20 -12.84
N THR A 129 4.77 5.00 -12.01
CA THR A 129 6.14 5.33 -12.37
C THR A 129 6.72 4.42 -13.45
N SER A 130 6.22 3.18 -13.60
CA SER A 130 6.63 2.29 -14.69
C SER A 130 6.24 2.87 -16.05
N SER A 131 5.02 3.41 -16.14
CA SER A 131 4.50 4.04 -17.36
C SER A 131 5.25 5.34 -17.69
N ILE A 132 5.56 6.15 -16.66
CA ILE A 132 6.34 7.38 -16.82
C ILE A 132 7.77 7.06 -17.29
N LEU A 133 8.43 6.09 -16.64
CA LEU A 133 9.78 5.66 -17.01
C LEU A 133 9.81 5.18 -18.45
N TYR A 134 8.86 4.32 -18.84
CA TYR A 134 8.77 3.80 -20.19
C TYR A 134 8.65 4.94 -21.21
N TYR A 135 7.72 5.87 -21.01
CA TYR A 135 7.50 7.00 -21.93
C TYR A 135 8.68 7.98 -22.00
N LEU A 136 9.35 8.27 -20.89
CA LEU A 136 10.43 9.26 -20.88
C LEU A 136 11.75 8.72 -21.40
N PHE A 137 12.01 7.43 -21.25
CA PHE A 137 13.35 6.86 -21.46
C PHE A 137 13.41 5.63 -22.36
N LEU A 138 12.30 4.90 -22.55
CA LEU A 138 12.29 3.60 -23.24
C LEU A 138 11.40 3.56 -24.49
N SER A 139 10.61 4.62 -24.76
CA SER A 139 9.77 4.75 -25.96
C SER A 139 10.41 5.58 -27.06
#